data_AF-A0A1H1LCS3-F1
#
_entry.id   AF-A0A1H1LCS3-F1
#
_cell.length_a   1.000
_cell.length_b   1.000
_cell.length_c   1.000
_cell.angle_alpha   90.00
_cell.angle_beta   90.00
_cell.angle_gamma   90.00
#
_symmetry.space_group_name_H-M   'P 1'
#
loop_
_entity.id
_entity.type
_entity.pdbx_description
1 polymer ?
#
loop_
_entity_poly.entity_id
_entity_poly.type
_entity_poly.pdbx_seq_one_letter_code
_entity_poly.pdbx_strand_id
1 'polypeptide(L)'
;MSTTLRWKVLTRLSREVGRPADLETVAFVAQPSTGIYSQFSLPLNRSYIPLALIPTATFYQALRSHLRGTGLEELASKSPRTTLPGLGDCAVSIQLRLYTPNILVMTITVVSAVTGLLEESFQNLVSLRAMSEGLRKYARIVAGIVDSGEHKRPSEGMNLRVVPAYHLSYDADQRGRRLDDLDVDYERRVVALLIGASEPDSLQPTLVSDILYENRELNAKDSRQLLLLNKQGLLLLADRKSRAGDARVRFSRNFDLIELVRVFQLFLEEFPQNRHGRENFVDYIYAQIRSFLMYPDAVLAQSYTNRLAWQLLVDSHRLVDQFDMIQANNSRIVEQIDQKQPLFAQVSDRWWKSPDFGSEFDIAALAMSKTLGRLTDSALRLSILEDLRESETSLAGKNHKAAVVMAGAAVEAMLLALLEQETSLPVNRLRNMGLHELVEAVRKEGLVSDEAMLDLLDNTLRQWRNFIHPGKALRTGVSLTEDHATIVATGAIALAKSLT
;
A
#
# COMPACT_ATOMS: atom_id res chain seq x y z
N MET A 1 26.84 20.62 17.28
CA MET A 1 25.50 20.12 16.89
C MET A 1 25.58 18.68 16.42
N SER A 2 24.79 17.75 16.95
CA SER A 2 24.64 16.43 16.32
C SER A 2 23.59 16.52 15.23
N THR A 3 23.86 15.94 14.07
CA THR A 3 22.96 16.03 12.91
C THR A 3 22.44 14.65 12.53
N THR A 4 21.12 14.50 12.54
CA THR A 4 20.43 13.37 11.92
C THR A 4 19.71 13.87 10.66
N LEU A 5 20.11 13.36 9.51
CA LEU A 5 19.43 13.57 8.25
C LEU A 5 18.55 12.36 7.94
N ARG A 6 17.35 12.59 7.46
CA ARG A 6 16.50 11.54 6.92
C ARG A 6 15.91 11.95 5.59
N TRP A 7 15.63 10.96 4.75
CA TRP A 7 14.84 11.14 3.54
C TRP A 7 13.76 10.06 3.47
N LYS A 8 12.52 10.46 3.17
CA LYS A 8 11.54 9.55 2.59
C LYS A 8 11.76 9.58 1.10
N VAL A 9 12.06 8.42 0.52
CA VAL A 9 12.14 8.22 -0.92
C VAL A 9 10.94 7.40 -1.33
N LEU A 10 10.05 8.01 -2.11
CA LEU A 10 8.83 7.37 -2.57
C LEU A 10 8.95 7.09 -4.06
N THR A 11 8.47 5.93 -4.47
CA THR A 11 8.32 5.58 -5.89
C THR A 11 7.09 4.72 -6.04
N ARG A 12 6.49 4.78 -7.23
CA ARG A 12 5.56 3.74 -7.66
C ARG A 12 6.34 2.59 -8.24
N LEU A 13 5.82 1.40 -8.03
CA LEU A 13 6.25 0.19 -8.71
C LEU A 13 5.42 0.01 -9.99
N SER A 14 6.07 -0.50 -11.03
CA SER A 14 5.45 -0.95 -12.28
C SER A 14 4.60 -2.20 -12.05
N ARG A 15 4.98 -3.04 -11.09
CA ARG A 15 4.20 -4.20 -10.69
C ARG A 15 3.23 -3.89 -9.55
N GLU A 16 2.13 -4.61 -9.54
CA GLU A 16 1.17 -4.60 -8.44
C GLU A 16 1.45 -5.74 -7.45
N VAL A 17 1.22 -5.45 -6.18
CA VAL A 17 1.49 -6.34 -5.06
C VAL A 17 0.24 -6.43 -4.21
N GLY A 18 -0.36 -7.61 -4.16
CA GLY A 18 -1.65 -7.84 -3.49
C GLY A 18 -1.53 -8.71 -2.27
N ARG A 19 -0.47 -9.50 -2.21
CA ARG A 19 -0.20 -10.46 -1.15
C ARG A 19 1.26 -10.31 -0.71
N PRO A 20 1.58 -10.56 0.57
CA PRO A 20 2.98 -10.61 1.01
C PRO A 20 3.81 -11.61 0.20
N ALA A 21 3.22 -12.74 -0.22
CA ALA A 21 3.85 -13.76 -1.05
C ALA A 21 4.36 -13.22 -2.41
N ASP A 22 3.73 -12.18 -2.98
CA ASP A 22 4.19 -11.55 -4.23
C ASP A 22 5.55 -10.84 -4.06
N LEU A 23 5.93 -10.56 -2.81
CA LEU A 23 7.19 -9.93 -2.41
C LEU A 23 8.17 -10.88 -1.75
N GLU A 24 7.72 -12.07 -1.33
CA GLU A 24 8.58 -13.09 -0.76
C GLU A 24 9.53 -13.57 -1.85
N THR A 25 10.70 -12.95 -1.84
CA THR A 25 11.78 -13.22 -2.76
C THR A 25 12.99 -13.60 -1.93
N VAL A 26 14.00 -14.17 -2.58
CA VAL A 26 15.28 -14.43 -1.89
C VAL A 26 15.87 -13.13 -1.32
N ALA A 27 15.48 -11.95 -1.80
CA ALA A 27 15.99 -10.64 -1.34
C ALA A 27 15.26 -10.06 -0.12
N PHE A 28 13.97 -10.35 0.08
CA PHE A 28 13.18 -9.73 1.15
C PHE A 28 12.21 -10.69 1.79
N VAL A 29 12.02 -10.52 3.10
CA VAL A 29 10.86 -11.05 3.82
C VAL A 29 9.86 -9.91 4.00
N ALA A 30 8.63 -10.08 3.54
CA ALA A 30 7.57 -9.10 3.70
C ALA A 30 6.71 -9.44 4.92
N GLN A 31 6.47 -8.46 5.79
CA GLN A 31 5.57 -8.64 6.94
C GLN A 31 4.73 -7.38 7.19
N PRO A 32 3.51 -7.50 7.71
CA PRO A 32 2.70 -6.32 8.03
C PRO A 32 3.39 -5.39 9.04
N SER A 33 3.37 -4.08 8.76
CA SER A 33 4.02 -3.06 9.58
C SER A 33 3.00 -2.08 10.17
N THR A 34 2.52 -2.41 11.36
CA THR A 34 1.54 -1.58 12.09
C THR A 34 2.19 -0.41 12.84
N GLY A 35 3.52 -0.40 12.95
CA GLY A 35 4.28 0.56 13.76
C GLY A 35 4.03 2.02 13.40
N ILE A 36 3.76 2.31 12.13
CA ILE A 36 3.47 3.68 11.69
C ILE A 36 2.14 4.20 12.25
N TYR A 37 1.15 3.33 12.44
CA TYR A 37 -0.18 3.68 12.95
C TYR A 37 -0.29 3.54 14.47
N SER A 38 0.38 2.52 15.05
CA SER A 38 0.32 2.26 16.48
C SER A 38 0.90 3.39 17.32
N GLN A 39 1.89 4.14 16.81
CA GLN A 39 2.44 5.32 17.49
C GLN A 39 1.45 6.50 17.62
N PHE A 40 0.37 6.46 16.83
CA PHE A 40 -0.73 7.42 16.87
C PHE A 40 -1.96 6.84 17.57
N SER A 41 -1.85 5.62 18.12
CA SER A 41 -2.93 4.86 18.76
C SER A 41 -4.16 4.70 17.87
N LEU A 42 -3.92 4.52 16.57
CA LEU A 42 -4.98 4.39 15.59
C LEU A 42 -5.57 2.98 15.58
N PRO A 43 -6.89 2.84 15.38
CA PRO A 43 -7.50 1.54 15.14
C PRO A 43 -6.94 0.94 13.85
N LEU A 44 -6.19 -0.15 13.98
CA LEU A 44 -5.45 -0.76 12.88
C LEU A 44 -6.37 -1.35 11.78
N ASN A 45 -7.58 -1.76 12.16
CA ASN A 45 -8.65 -2.21 11.25
C ASN A 45 -9.25 -1.09 10.39
N ARG A 46 -8.81 0.16 10.59
CA ARG A 46 -9.18 1.33 9.79
C ARG A 46 -7.96 2.09 9.25
N SER A 47 -6.85 1.38 9.07
CA SER A 47 -5.57 1.96 8.70
C SER A 47 -5.08 1.34 7.39
N TYR A 48 -4.37 2.11 6.55
CA TYR A 48 -3.75 1.59 5.33
C TYR A 48 -2.40 0.93 5.65
N ILE A 49 -2.45 -0.29 6.22
CA ILE A 49 -1.27 -0.99 6.76
C ILE A 49 -0.27 -1.37 5.64
N PRO A 50 0.98 -0.87 5.67
CA PRO A 50 2.01 -1.29 4.71
C PRO A 50 2.65 -2.63 5.10
N LEU A 51 3.34 -3.24 4.14
CA LEU A 51 4.27 -4.35 4.35
C LEU A 51 5.68 -3.79 4.60
N ALA A 52 6.29 -4.09 5.74
CA ALA A 52 7.72 -3.88 5.95
C ALA A 52 8.50 -4.92 5.17
N LEU A 53 9.50 -4.47 4.40
CA LEU A 53 10.39 -5.35 3.66
C LEU A 53 11.70 -5.48 4.45
N ILE A 54 11.95 -6.66 5.01
CA ILE A 54 13.16 -6.97 5.76
C ILE A 54 14.23 -7.50 4.79
N PRO A 55 15.36 -6.80 4.61
CA PRO A 55 16.39 -7.26 3.69
C PRO A 55 17.10 -8.53 4.17
N THR A 56 17.28 -9.50 3.27
CA THR A 56 18.01 -10.75 3.54
C THR A 56 19.51 -10.62 3.26
N ALA A 57 20.29 -11.66 3.57
CA ALA A 57 21.70 -11.72 3.18
C ALA A 57 21.90 -11.63 1.65
N THR A 58 21.02 -12.26 0.87
CA THR A 58 21.08 -12.24 -0.59
C THR A 58 20.83 -10.85 -1.15
N PHE A 59 19.95 -10.05 -0.53
CA PHE A 59 19.80 -8.64 -0.90
C PHE A 59 21.11 -7.88 -0.78
N TYR A 60 21.81 -7.98 0.36
CA TYR A 60 23.08 -7.27 0.55
C TYR A 60 24.16 -7.73 -0.43
N GLN A 61 24.21 -9.02 -0.76
CA GLN A 61 25.13 -9.55 -1.76
C GLN A 61 24.83 -9.00 -3.17
N ALA A 62 23.55 -8.99 -3.56
CA ALA A 62 23.11 -8.46 -4.85
C ALA A 62 23.39 -6.95 -4.95
N LEU A 63 23.05 -6.20 -3.90
CA LEU A 63 23.29 -4.77 -3.82
C LEU A 63 24.78 -4.44 -3.91
N ARG A 64 25.65 -5.21 -3.24
CA ARG A 64 27.10 -5.06 -3.36
C ARG A 64 27.59 -5.30 -4.78
N SER A 65 27.01 -6.26 -5.50
CA SER A 65 27.34 -6.52 -6.90
C SER A 65 27.02 -5.31 -7.78
N HIS A 66 25.84 -4.70 -7.59
CA HIS A 66 25.40 -3.53 -8.36
C HIS A 66 26.14 -2.23 -8.02
N LEU A 67 26.71 -2.15 -6.81
CA LEU A 67 27.50 -1.01 -6.37
C LEU A 67 29.00 -1.16 -6.62
N ARG A 68 29.46 -2.29 -7.16
CA ARG A 68 30.88 -2.54 -7.43
C ARG A 68 31.42 -1.53 -8.44
N GLY A 69 32.57 -0.93 -8.13
CA GLY A 69 33.23 0.09 -8.95
C GLY A 69 32.59 1.47 -8.86
N THR A 70 31.65 1.67 -7.93
CA THR A 70 30.97 2.97 -7.75
C THR A 70 31.49 3.76 -6.55
N GLY A 71 32.34 3.17 -5.71
CA GLY A 71 32.80 3.76 -4.45
C GLY A 71 31.73 3.76 -3.34
N LEU A 72 30.63 3.02 -3.54
CA LEU A 72 29.48 2.92 -2.63
C LEU A 72 29.31 1.52 -2.04
N GLU A 73 30.30 0.65 -2.19
CA GLU A 73 30.24 -0.75 -1.76
C GLU A 73 29.98 -0.89 -0.25
N GLU A 74 30.40 0.09 0.54
CA GLU A 74 30.15 0.16 1.97
C GLU A 74 28.65 0.28 2.30
N LEU A 75 27.85 0.86 1.40
CA LEU A 75 26.39 0.95 1.53
C LEU A 75 25.69 -0.42 1.41
N ALA A 76 26.38 -1.43 0.88
CA ALA A 76 25.85 -2.79 0.80
C ALA A 76 26.21 -3.67 2.02
N SER A 77 26.81 -3.10 3.06
CA SER A 77 27.03 -3.82 4.31
C SER A 77 25.79 -3.83 5.20
N LYS A 78 25.76 -4.71 6.22
CA LYS A 78 24.70 -4.71 7.26
C LYS A 78 24.71 -3.43 8.10
N SER A 79 25.82 -2.69 8.11
CA SER A 79 25.99 -1.44 8.84
C SER A 79 26.54 -0.39 7.87
N PRO A 80 25.72 0.06 6.91
CA PRO A 80 26.21 0.85 5.80
C PRO A 80 26.79 2.18 6.26
N ARG A 81 27.87 2.60 5.62
CA ARG A 81 28.56 3.86 5.88
C ARG A 81 28.79 4.61 4.58
N THR A 82 28.91 5.93 4.69
CA THR A 82 29.26 6.79 3.56
C THR A 82 29.85 8.09 4.09
N THR A 83 30.77 8.68 3.33
CA THR A 83 31.32 10.00 3.63
C THR A 83 30.50 11.05 2.90
N LEU A 84 29.93 12.02 3.64
CA LEU A 84 29.17 13.12 3.06
C LEU A 84 29.91 14.45 3.21
N PRO A 85 29.83 15.35 2.21
CA PRO A 85 30.42 16.69 2.29
C PRO A 85 29.96 17.42 3.55
N GLY A 86 30.92 17.93 4.33
CA GLY A 86 30.66 18.66 5.58
C GLY A 86 30.20 17.83 6.78
N LEU A 87 29.84 16.55 6.60
CA LEU A 87 29.38 15.67 7.66
C LEU A 87 30.35 14.51 7.96
N GLY A 88 31.38 14.34 7.13
CA GLY A 88 32.37 13.28 7.27
C GLY A 88 31.75 11.89 7.18
N ASP A 89 32.34 10.92 7.88
CA ASP A 89 31.87 9.54 7.88
C ASP A 89 30.58 9.38 8.65
N CYS A 90 29.54 8.96 7.95
CA CYS A 90 28.20 8.84 8.48
C CYS A 90 27.76 7.38 8.51
N ALA A 91 27.03 7.01 9.57
CA ALA A 91 26.29 5.76 9.60
C ALA A 91 24.98 5.92 8.81
N VAL A 92 24.67 4.94 7.97
CA VAL A 92 23.47 4.88 7.15
C VAL A 92 22.56 3.76 7.66
N SER A 93 21.25 3.97 7.63
CA SER A 93 20.28 2.90 7.81
C SER A 93 19.11 3.08 6.86
N ILE A 94 18.58 1.97 6.34
CA ILE A 94 17.42 1.95 5.46
C ILE A 94 16.26 1.21 6.11
N GLN A 95 15.06 1.74 5.96
CA GLN A 95 13.80 1.04 6.25
C GLN A 95 12.93 1.06 5.01
N LEU A 96 12.32 -0.08 4.68
CA LEU A 96 11.47 -0.25 3.52
C LEU A 96 10.04 -0.57 3.94
N ARG A 97 9.07 0.15 3.37
CA ARG A 97 7.64 -0.09 3.53
C ARG A 97 6.98 -0.06 2.16
N LEU A 98 6.16 -1.06 1.86
CA LEU A 98 5.33 -1.10 0.67
C LEU A 98 3.87 -0.94 1.05
N TYR A 99 3.23 0.10 0.53
CA TYR A 99 1.80 0.30 0.59
C TYR A 99 1.17 -0.30 -0.66
N THR A 100 0.34 -1.33 -0.48
CA THR A 100 -0.28 -2.07 -1.59
C THR A 100 -1.37 -1.23 -2.26
N PRO A 101 -1.46 -1.18 -3.59
CA PRO A 101 -0.87 -2.17 -4.50
C PRO A 101 0.59 -1.91 -4.88
N ASN A 102 1.10 -0.67 -4.90
CA ASN A 102 2.37 -0.41 -5.59
C ASN A 102 3.18 0.81 -5.13
N ILE A 103 2.98 1.33 -3.91
CA ILE A 103 3.72 2.51 -3.43
C ILE A 103 4.84 2.08 -2.49
N LEU A 104 6.09 2.16 -2.95
CA LEU A 104 7.27 1.88 -2.13
C LEU A 104 7.75 3.16 -1.44
N VAL A 105 7.94 3.09 -0.13
CA VAL A 105 8.58 4.11 0.68
C VAL A 105 9.86 3.56 1.30
N MET A 106 10.96 4.26 1.06
CA MET A 106 12.25 4.00 1.68
C MET A 106 12.59 5.15 2.62
N THR A 107 12.86 4.85 3.89
CA THR A 107 13.41 5.81 4.84
C THR A 107 14.91 5.61 4.93
N ILE A 108 15.68 6.54 4.38
CA ILE A 108 17.14 6.56 4.50
C ILE A 108 17.48 7.50 5.64
N THR A 109 18.19 7.02 6.66
CA THR A 109 18.68 7.82 7.78
C THR A 109 20.19 7.86 7.75
N VAL A 110 20.74 9.05 7.91
CA VAL A 110 22.17 9.33 8.03
C VAL A 110 22.38 10.01 9.39
N VAL A 111 23.26 9.44 10.20
CA VAL A 111 23.65 10.03 11.49
C VAL A 111 25.10 10.45 11.40
N SER A 112 25.36 11.74 11.63
CA SER A 112 26.71 12.31 11.71
C SER A 112 27.03 12.72 13.16
N ALA A 113 28.25 12.38 13.57
CA ALA A 113 28.82 12.81 14.85
C ALA A 113 29.51 14.18 14.75
N VAL A 114 29.65 14.75 13.55
CA VAL A 114 30.35 16.02 13.35
C VAL A 114 29.59 17.14 14.05
N THR A 115 30.29 17.81 14.97
CA THR A 115 29.78 18.95 15.72
C THR A 115 30.23 20.25 15.06
N GLY A 116 29.29 20.97 14.46
CA GLY A 116 29.51 22.35 13.98
C GLY A 116 28.35 23.28 14.35
N LEU A 117 28.50 24.56 14.04
CA LEU A 117 27.39 25.53 14.08
C LEU A 117 26.56 25.42 12.79
N LEU A 118 25.27 25.81 12.85
CA LEU A 118 24.39 25.77 11.66
C LEU A 118 24.94 26.64 10.54
N GLU A 119 25.49 27.80 10.88
CA GLU A 119 26.04 28.82 9.98
C GLU A 119 27.20 28.25 9.16
N GLU A 120 28.08 27.47 9.79
CA GLU A 120 29.22 26.80 9.16
C GLU A 120 28.78 25.62 8.29
N SER A 121 27.70 24.94 8.70
CA SER A 121 27.24 23.71 8.04
C SER A 121 26.13 23.96 7.02
N PHE A 122 25.60 25.18 6.93
CA PHE A 122 24.35 25.48 6.21
C PHE A 122 24.40 25.03 4.75
N GLN A 123 25.43 25.43 4.01
CA GLN A 123 25.58 25.07 2.59
C GLN A 123 25.71 23.56 2.38
N ASN A 124 26.36 22.86 3.30
CA ASN A 124 26.45 21.40 3.27
C ASN A 124 25.07 20.77 3.53
N LEU A 125 24.31 21.26 4.50
CA LEU A 125 22.98 20.73 4.82
C LEU A 125 21.95 21.00 3.70
N VAL A 126 22.02 22.17 3.06
CA VAL A 126 21.17 22.52 1.91
C VAL A 126 21.53 21.65 0.70
N SER A 127 22.81 21.46 0.39
CA SER A 127 23.21 20.60 -0.74
C SER A 127 22.80 19.13 -0.55
N LEU A 128 22.75 18.66 0.70
CA LEU A 128 22.28 17.32 1.05
C LEU A 128 20.75 17.17 1.01
N ARG A 129 19.98 18.27 0.87
CA ARG A 129 18.52 18.23 0.79
C ARG A 129 18.03 17.35 -0.37
N ALA A 130 18.68 17.49 -1.52
CA ALA A 130 18.37 16.74 -2.74
C ALA A 130 18.84 15.27 -2.69
N MET A 131 19.44 14.81 -1.59
CA MET A 131 20.15 13.54 -1.45
C MET A 131 21.38 13.47 -2.37
N SER A 132 22.53 13.02 -1.85
CA SER A 132 23.73 12.87 -2.68
C SER A 132 23.48 11.89 -3.84
N GLU A 133 24.20 12.06 -4.94
CA GLU A 133 24.06 11.20 -6.12
C GLU A 133 24.26 9.72 -5.77
N GLY A 134 25.22 9.41 -4.89
CA GLY A 134 25.48 8.05 -4.45
C GLY A 134 24.31 7.43 -3.68
N LEU A 135 23.72 8.17 -2.73
CA LEU A 135 22.53 7.71 -2.00
C LEU A 135 21.31 7.59 -2.93
N ARG A 136 21.19 8.47 -3.92
CA ARG A 136 20.13 8.41 -4.93
C ARG A 136 20.29 7.18 -5.83
N LYS A 137 21.51 6.87 -6.29
CA LYS A 137 21.82 5.65 -7.06
C LYS A 137 21.51 4.40 -6.25
N TYR A 138 21.93 4.38 -4.98
CA TYR A 138 21.59 3.32 -4.03
C TYR A 138 20.07 3.12 -3.93
N ALA A 139 19.30 4.19 -3.70
CA ALA A 139 17.85 4.13 -3.61
C ALA A 139 17.20 3.60 -4.91
N ARG A 140 17.68 4.01 -6.08
CA ARG A 140 17.18 3.51 -7.37
C ARG A 140 17.39 2.01 -7.53
N ILE A 141 18.57 1.49 -7.17
CA ILE A 141 18.85 0.04 -7.25
C ILE A 141 17.93 -0.72 -6.30
N VAL A 142 17.77 -0.25 -5.05
CA VAL A 142 16.87 -0.91 -4.08
C VAL A 142 15.43 -0.91 -4.58
N ALA A 143 14.93 0.24 -5.06
CA ALA A 143 13.62 0.33 -5.68
C ALA A 143 13.48 -0.60 -6.88
N GLY A 144 14.49 -0.68 -7.74
CA GLY A 144 14.51 -1.56 -8.91
C GLY A 144 14.47 -3.05 -8.55
N ILE A 145 15.15 -3.46 -7.48
CA ILE A 145 15.09 -4.85 -6.97
C ILE A 145 13.68 -5.17 -6.45
N VAL A 146 13.06 -4.24 -5.71
CA VAL A 146 11.69 -4.41 -5.23
C VAL A 146 10.70 -4.39 -6.39
N ASP A 147 10.93 -3.58 -7.42
CA ASP A 147 10.05 -3.47 -8.58
C ASP A 147 10.11 -4.71 -9.47
N SER A 148 11.29 -5.21 -9.80
CA SER A 148 11.41 -6.38 -10.68
C SER A 148 11.07 -7.70 -10.00
N GLY A 149 11.19 -7.76 -8.66
CA GLY A 149 11.16 -9.01 -7.91
C GLY A 149 12.40 -9.88 -8.14
N GLU A 150 13.35 -9.43 -8.96
CA GLU A 150 14.58 -10.16 -9.32
C GLU A 150 15.82 -9.34 -8.96
N HIS A 151 16.50 -9.73 -7.88
CA HIS A 151 17.69 -9.03 -7.37
C HIS A 151 18.88 -8.99 -8.34
N LYS A 152 18.91 -9.89 -9.33
CA LYS A 152 19.96 -9.92 -10.37
C LYS A 152 19.71 -8.92 -11.49
N ARG A 153 18.45 -8.56 -11.73
CA ARG A 153 18.00 -7.68 -12.82
C ARG A 153 17.02 -6.64 -12.24
N PRO A 154 17.53 -5.64 -11.49
CA PRO A 154 16.69 -4.56 -10.98
C PRO A 154 16.05 -3.78 -12.13
N SER A 155 14.82 -3.30 -11.95
CA SER A 155 14.21 -2.34 -12.88
C SER A 155 15.04 -1.05 -12.93
N GLU A 156 15.24 -0.51 -14.12
CA GLU A 156 15.92 0.76 -14.34
C GLU A 156 14.92 1.93 -14.41
N GLY A 157 15.42 3.16 -14.33
CA GLY A 157 14.59 4.35 -14.58
C GLY A 157 13.57 4.71 -13.48
N MET A 158 13.67 4.13 -12.28
CA MET A 158 12.76 4.42 -11.17
C MET A 158 12.68 5.93 -10.87
N ASN A 159 11.47 6.49 -10.92
CA ASN A 159 11.21 7.89 -10.61
C ASN A 159 11.06 8.09 -9.09
N LEU A 160 12.10 8.65 -8.47
CA LEU A 160 12.15 8.85 -7.03
C LEU A 160 11.67 10.24 -6.63
N ARG A 161 10.64 10.31 -5.79
CA ARG A 161 10.24 11.52 -5.07
C ARG A 161 10.91 11.54 -3.70
N VAL A 162 11.62 12.62 -3.37
CA VAL A 162 12.43 12.70 -2.14
C VAL A 162 11.86 13.79 -1.22
N VAL A 163 11.63 13.43 0.04
CA VAL A 163 11.24 14.37 1.10
C VAL A 163 12.30 14.37 2.21
N PRO A 164 13.07 15.44 2.38
CA PRO A 164 14.13 15.56 3.37
C PRO A 164 13.57 15.86 4.77
N ALA A 165 14.33 15.46 5.78
CA ALA A 165 14.08 15.84 7.17
C ALA A 165 15.39 16.01 7.95
N TYR A 166 15.43 17.03 8.80
CA TYR A 166 16.58 17.40 9.61
C TYR A 166 16.23 17.34 11.08
N HIS A 167 17.04 16.64 11.88
CA HIS A 167 17.03 16.77 13.33
C HIS A 167 18.41 17.24 13.78
N LEU A 168 18.45 18.48 14.24
CA LEU A 168 19.66 19.21 14.59
C LEU A 168 19.66 19.47 16.09
N SER A 169 20.68 18.99 16.81
CA SER A 169 20.83 19.32 18.22
C SER A 169 21.70 20.56 18.43
N TYR A 170 21.19 21.60 19.07
CA TYR A 170 21.98 22.79 19.38
C TYR A 170 22.42 22.78 20.84
N ASP A 171 23.53 23.44 21.14
CA ASP A 171 24.02 23.62 22.52
C ASP A 171 23.68 25.04 22.98
N ALA A 172 22.69 25.16 23.87
CA ALA A 172 22.21 26.45 24.35
C ALA A 172 23.27 27.20 25.18
N ASP A 173 24.10 26.48 25.93
CA ASP A 173 25.11 27.07 26.83
C ASP A 173 26.21 27.78 26.04
N GLN A 174 26.62 27.20 24.92
CA GLN A 174 27.66 27.79 24.07
C GLN A 174 27.22 29.09 23.39
N ARG A 175 25.92 29.29 23.21
CA ARG A 175 25.38 30.48 22.52
C ARG A 175 24.79 31.52 23.46
N GLY A 176 24.49 31.16 24.71
CA GLY A 176 23.80 32.05 25.65
C GLY A 176 22.41 32.50 25.18
N ARG A 177 21.80 31.78 24.23
CA ARG A 177 20.50 32.13 23.61
C ARG A 177 19.52 30.97 23.70
N ARG A 178 18.27 31.27 24.07
CA ARG A 178 17.16 30.32 23.97
C ARG A 178 16.62 30.33 22.54
N LEU A 179 15.87 29.29 22.13
CA LEU A 179 15.21 29.29 20.82
C LEU A 179 14.14 30.39 20.71
N ASP A 180 13.61 30.86 21.83
CA ASP A 180 12.68 32.00 21.85
C ASP A 180 13.39 33.33 21.52
N ASP A 181 14.74 33.35 21.56
CA ASP A 181 15.59 34.53 21.32
C ASP A 181 16.41 34.40 20.03
N LEU A 182 15.92 33.63 19.05
CA LEU A 182 16.56 33.55 17.74
C LEU A 182 16.51 34.91 17.04
N ASP A 183 17.61 35.34 16.45
CA ASP A 183 17.60 36.53 15.61
C ASP A 183 17.01 36.21 14.22
N VAL A 184 16.61 37.28 13.53
CA VAL A 184 15.99 37.21 12.20
C VAL A 184 16.88 36.47 11.19
N ASP A 185 18.20 36.58 11.31
CA ASP A 185 19.13 35.91 10.41
C ASP A 185 19.14 34.40 10.62
N TYR A 186 19.06 33.94 11.87
CA TYR A 186 18.96 32.53 12.19
C TYR A 186 17.60 31.95 11.77
N GLU A 187 16.50 32.66 12.03
CA GLU A 187 15.17 32.27 11.55
C GLU A 187 15.15 32.08 10.02
N ARG A 188 15.72 33.04 9.28
CA ARG A 188 15.89 32.94 7.83
C ARG A 188 16.66 31.70 7.41
N ARG A 189 17.77 31.36 8.08
CA ARG A 189 18.57 30.15 7.78
C ARG A 189 17.78 28.88 8.03
N VAL A 190 17.04 28.81 9.14
CA VAL A 190 16.25 27.63 9.49
C VAL A 190 15.12 27.42 8.47
N VAL A 191 14.40 28.47 8.12
CA VAL A 191 13.37 28.42 7.08
C VAL A 191 13.98 28.09 5.72
N ALA A 192 15.10 28.73 5.35
CA ALA A 192 15.83 28.45 4.11
C ALA A 192 16.23 26.98 4.01
N LEU A 193 16.70 26.37 5.10
CA LEU A 193 17.05 24.94 5.12
C LEU A 193 15.82 24.05 4.90
N LEU A 194 14.68 24.36 5.53
CA LEU A 194 13.43 23.62 5.35
C LEU A 194 12.96 23.64 3.88
N ILE A 195 12.94 24.82 3.25
CA ILE A 195 12.45 24.99 1.88
C ILE A 195 13.53 24.75 0.81
N GLY A 196 14.79 24.61 1.21
CA GLY A 196 15.95 24.41 0.35
C GLY A 196 16.40 25.63 -0.43
N ALA A 197 16.28 26.82 0.14
CA ALA A 197 16.90 28.02 -0.42
C ALA A 197 18.38 28.07 -0.05
N SER A 198 19.26 28.25 -1.04
CA SER A 198 20.72 28.33 -0.83
C SER A 198 21.18 29.68 -0.27
N GLU A 199 20.36 30.73 -0.41
CA GLU A 199 20.65 32.10 -0.01
C GLU A 199 19.58 32.59 0.98
N PRO A 200 19.77 32.42 2.30
CA PRO A 200 18.81 32.85 3.32
C PRO A 200 18.43 34.33 3.22
N ASP A 201 19.39 35.17 2.83
CA ASP A 201 19.20 36.63 2.74
C ASP A 201 18.29 37.05 1.59
N SER A 202 18.08 36.16 0.61
CA SER A 202 17.14 36.37 -0.50
C SER A 202 15.68 36.12 -0.12
N LEU A 203 15.42 35.50 1.04
CA LEU A 203 14.06 35.18 1.46
C LEU A 203 13.27 36.45 1.82
N GLN A 204 12.06 36.53 1.28
CA GLN A 204 11.12 37.59 1.65
C GLN A 204 10.76 37.46 3.15
N PRO A 205 10.83 38.56 3.93
CA PRO A 205 10.51 38.52 5.36
C PRO A 205 9.11 37.97 5.67
N THR A 206 8.14 38.22 4.78
CA THR A 206 6.77 37.71 4.89
C THR A 206 6.75 36.19 4.83
N LEU A 207 7.44 35.57 3.87
CA LEU A 207 7.51 34.11 3.73
C LEU A 207 8.09 33.43 5.00
N VAL A 208 9.13 34.03 5.57
CA VAL A 208 9.75 33.53 6.82
C VAL A 208 8.73 33.60 7.96
N SER A 209 8.08 34.75 8.10
CA SER A 209 7.06 34.98 9.13
C SER A 209 5.87 34.04 8.97
N ASP A 210 5.41 33.82 7.74
CA ASP A 210 4.28 32.94 7.43
C ASP A 210 4.59 31.49 7.82
N ILE A 211 5.75 30.96 7.44
CA ILE A 211 6.16 29.59 7.79
C ILE A 211 6.28 29.41 9.31
N LEU A 212 6.88 30.37 10.01
CA LEU A 212 6.99 30.34 11.46
C LEU A 212 5.62 30.42 12.13
N TYR A 213 4.74 31.30 11.63
CA TYR A 213 3.39 31.48 12.11
C TYR A 213 2.53 30.22 11.93
N GLU A 214 2.56 29.58 10.76
CA GLU A 214 1.86 28.32 10.47
C GLU A 214 2.27 27.21 11.45
N ASN A 215 3.54 27.20 11.88
CA ASN A 215 4.08 26.18 12.78
C ASN A 215 4.03 26.59 14.27
N ARG A 216 3.54 27.79 14.63
CA ARG A 216 3.61 28.32 16.01
C ARG A 216 2.94 27.41 17.05
N GLU A 217 1.76 26.87 16.71
CA GLU A 217 0.95 26.04 17.61
C GLU A 217 1.63 24.70 17.89
N LEU A 218 2.41 24.18 16.94
CA LEU A 218 3.19 22.97 17.13
C LEU A 218 4.28 23.15 18.18
N ASN A 219 4.75 24.40 18.37
CA ASN A 219 5.88 24.76 19.22
C ASN A 219 5.47 25.40 20.55
N ALA A 220 4.18 25.70 20.76
CA ALA A 220 3.67 26.36 21.97
C ALA A 220 3.98 25.65 23.30
N LYS A 221 4.27 24.34 23.28
CA LYS A 221 4.47 23.52 24.50
C LYS A 221 5.91 23.40 24.97
N ASP A 222 6.90 23.63 24.11
CA ASP A 222 8.32 23.40 24.45
C ASP A 222 9.22 24.40 23.74
N SER A 223 9.63 25.45 24.46
CA SER A 223 10.56 26.47 23.98
C SER A 223 12.00 25.98 23.80
N ARG A 224 12.31 24.72 24.17
CA ARG A 224 13.62 24.11 23.91
C ARG A 224 13.68 23.38 22.57
N GLN A 225 12.59 23.42 21.81
CA GLN A 225 12.49 22.77 20.52
C GLN A 225 11.76 23.65 19.50
N LEU A 226 12.30 23.74 18.29
CA LEU A 226 11.64 24.35 17.14
C LEU A 226 11.40 23.29 16.07
N LEU A 227 10.14 22.91 15.90
CA LEU A 227 9.67 22.02 14.86
C LEU A 227 9.04 22.85 13.73
N LEU A 228 9.64 22.81 12.55
CA LEU A 228 9.06 23.35 11.33
C LEU A 228 8.75 22.23 10.35
N LEU A 229 7.59 22.35 9.73
CA LEU A 229 7.00 21.32 8.90
C LEU A 229 6.28 22.03 7.74
N ASN A 230 6.40 21.51 6.52
CA ASN A 230 5.58 21.90 5.36
C ASN A 230 5.65 20.81 4.26
N LYS A 231 5.12 21.11 3.06
CA LYS A 231 5.23 20.22 1.90
C LYS A 231 6.66 19.89 1.46
N GLN A 232 7.63 20.72 1.81
CA GLN A 232 9.03 20.62 1.39
C GLN A 232 9.87 19.73 2.30
N GLY A 233 9.44 19.46 3.54
CA GLY A 233 10.15 18.58 4.46
C GLY A 233 9.81 18.80 5.93
N LEU A 234 10.74 18.38 6.79
CA LEU A 234 10.67 18.50 8.24
C LEU A 234 12.00 19.03 8.80
N LEU A 235 11.94 19.91 9.78
CA LEU A 235 13.11 20.35 10.51
C LEU A 235 12.77 20.40 12.00
N LEU A 236 13.58 19.74 12.82
CA LEU A 236 13.53 19.85 14.28
C LEU A 236 14.88 20.38 14.77
N LEU A 237 14.87 21.55 15.40
CA LEU A 237 15.95 22.00 16.27
C LEU A 237 15.60 21.61 17.70
N ALA A 238 16.53 21.00 18.43
CA ALA A 238 16.33 20.66 19.83
C ALA A 238 17.59 20.94 20.65
N ASP A 239 17.42 21.43 21.88
CA ASP A 239 18.54 21.58 22.82
C ASP A 239 19.15 20.19 23.10
N ARG A 240 20.47 20.06 23.08
CA ARG A 240 21.18 18.83 23.44
C ARG A 240 20.84 18.36 24.87
N LYS A 241 20.48 19.29 25.77
CA LYS A 241 20.02 18.99 27.14
C LYS A 241 18.54 18.62 27.23
N SER A 242 17.77 18.80 26.16
CA SER A 242 16.40 18.25 26.10
C SER A 242 16.46 16.74 26.32
N ARG A 243 15.39 16.15 26.86
CA ARG A 243 15.31 14.69 27.01
C ARG A 243 15.43 14.08 25.61
N ALA A 244 16.61 13.57 25.26
CA ALA A 244 16.96 13.16 23.91
C ALA A 244 15.97 12.14 23.30
N GLY A 245 15.29 11.36 24.15
CA GLY A 245 14.19 10.48 23.75
C GLY A 245 12.97 11.23 23.18
N ASP A 246 12.54 12.31 23.83
CA ASP A 246 11.30 13.02 23.50
C ASP A 246 11.40 13.72 22.14
N ALA A 247 12.50 14.44 21.89
CA ALA A 247 12.76 15.10 20.61
C ALA A 247 12.85 14.09 19.45
N ARG A 248 13.55 12.96 19.64
CA ARG A 248 13.66 11.90 18.62
C ARG A 248 12.32 11.24 18.31
N VAL A 249 11.49 11.02 19.32
CA VAL A 249 10.14 10.47 19.15
C VAL A 249 9.25 11.47 18.42
N ARG A 250 9.26 12.75 18.82
CA ARG A 250 8.52 13.83 18.14
C ARG A 250 8.93 13.97 16.67
N PHE A 251 10.24 13.97 16.38
CA PHE A 251 10.75 14.00 15.02
C PHE A 251 10.27 12.80 14.19
N SER A 252 10.40 11.59 14.73
CA SER A 252 10.02 10.37 14.00
C SER A 252 8.51 10.31 13.72
N ARG A 253 7.68 10.70 14.70
CA ARG A 253 6.22 10.78 14.54
C ARG A 253 5.81 11.73 13.42
N ASN A 254 6.32 12.96 13.43
CA ASN A 254 5.99 13.95 12.39
C ASN A 254 6.51 13.53 11.01
N PHE A 255 7.66 12.86 10.95
CA PHE A 255 8.20 12.36 9.69
C PHE A 255 7.40 11.18 9.13
N ASP A 256 6.76 10.38 9.99
CA ASP A 256 5.83 9.35 9.58
C ASP A 256 4.45 9.93 9.16
N LEU A 257 4.00 11.06 9.72
CA LEU A 257 2.83 11.79 9.18
C LEU A 257 3.08 12.31 7.76
N ILE A 258 4.28 12.83 7.49
CA ILE A 258 4.71 13.20 6.12
C ILE A 258 4.63 12.00 5.17
N GLU A 259 5.07 10.82 5.61
CA GLU A 259 4.96 9.60 4.81
C GLU A 259 3.50 9.30 4.47
N LEU A 260 2.59 9.31 5.46
CA LEU A 260 1.16 9.04 5.22
C LEU A 260 0.55 10.03 4.22
N VAL A 261 0.80 11.34 4.38
CA VAL A 261 0.31 12.37 3.46
C VAL A 261 0.83 12.14 2.04
N ARG A 262 2.12 11.82 1.88
CA ARG A 262 2.70 11.56 0.56
C ARG A 262 2.21 10.25 -0.07
N VAL A 263 1.98 9.22 0.73
CA VAL A 263 1.37 7.97 0.27
C VAL A 263 -0.07 8.22 -0.18
N PHE A 264 -0.85 9.00 0.57
CA PHE A 264 -2.23 9.34 0.18
C PHE A 264 -2.25 10.18 -1.09
N GLN A 265 -1.34 11.15 -1.23
CA GLN A 265 -1.18 11.92 -2.45
C GLN A 265 -0.93 11.02 -3.67
N LEU A 266 0.06 10.13 -3.57
CA LEU A 266 0.37 9.17 -4.63
C LEU A 266 -0.81 8.25 -4.92
N PHE A 267 -1.46 7.71 -3.89
CA PHE A 267 -2.63 6.85 -4.09
C PHE A 267 -3.73 7.58 -4.89
N LEU A 268 -4.07 8.81 -4.49
CA LEU A 268 -5.10 9.62 -5.13
C LEU A 268 -4.74 10.04 -6.57
N GLU A 269 -3.46 10.25 -6.88
CA GLU A 269 -3.01 10.59 -8.26
C GLU A 269 -3.37 9.52 -9.31
N GLU A 270 -3.50 8.25 -8.92
CA GLU A 270 -3.84 7.13 -9.84
C GLU A 270 -5.19 6.48 -9.51
N PHE A 271 -6.00 7.14 -8.69
CA PHE A 271 -7.36 6.70 -8.48
C PHE A 271 -8.25 7.34 -9.57
N PRO A 272 -9.07 6.57 -10.30
CA PRO A 272 -9.44 5.16 -10.07
C PRO A 272 -8.66 4.13 -10.91
N GLN A 273 -7.61 4.51 -11.64
CA GLN A 273 -6.91 3.61 -12.58
C GLN A 273 -6.38 2.33 -11.89
N ASN A 274 -5.92 2.46 -10.64
CA ASN A 274 -5.36 1.34 -9.86
C ASN A 274 -6.41 0.34 -9.32
N ARG A 275 -7.71 0.50 -9.65
CA ARG A 275 -8.78 -0.42 -9.18
C ARG A 275 -8.79 -1.76 -9.91
N HIS A 276 -8.19 -1.85 -11.10
CA HIS A 276 -8.32 -3.03 -11.97
C HIS A 276 -7.85 -4.32 -11.26
N GLY A 277 -8.71 -5.35 -11.23
CA GLY A 277 -8.41 -6.63 -10.61
C GLY A 277 -8.44 -6.67 -9.07
N ARG A 278 -8.59 -5.52 -8.38
CA ARG A 278 -8.59 -5.42 -6.90
C ARG A 278 -9.54 -4.33 -6.37
N GLU A 279 -10.69 -4.19 -7.01
CA GLU A 279 -11.61 -3.08 -6.75
C GLU A 279 -11.97 -2.95 -5.28
N ASN A 280 -12.36 -4.05 -4.60
CA ASN A 280 -12.83 -3.96 -3.22
C ASN A 280 -11.73 -3.55 -2.24
N PHE A 281 -10.50 -4.05 -2.45
CA PHE A 281 -9.36 -3.65 -1.62
C PHE A 281 -9.00 -2.17 -1.84
N VAL A 282 -8.91 -1.73 -3.10
CA VAL A 282 -8.60 -0.34 -3.45
C VAL A 282 -9.69 0.62 -2.95
N ASP A 283 -10.96 0.23 -3.08
CA ASP A 283 -12.12 0.94 -2.57
C ASP A 283 -12.09 1.05 -1.03
N TYR A 284 -11.69 -0.02 -0.35
CA TYR A 284 -11.48 -0.02 1.10
C TYR A 284 -10.36 0.95 1.50
N ILE A 285 -9.21 0.94 0.81
CA ILE A 285 -8.12 1.89 1.08
C ILE A 285 -8.57 3.33 0.81
N TYR A 286 -9.31 3.58 -0.28
CA TYR A 286 -9.91 4.88 -0.56
C TYR A 286 -10.82 5.33 0.59
N ALA A 287 -11.66 4.45 1.13
CA ALA A 287 -12.51 4.75 2.28
C ALA A 287 -11.70 5.08 3.56
N GLN A 288 -10.56 4.42 3.77
CA GLN A 288 -9.65 4.76 4.88
C GLN A 288 -9.04 6.15 4.68
N ILE A 289 -8.51 6.44 3.49
CA ILE A 289 -7.94 7.76 3.15
C ILE A 289 -9.00 8.86 3.33
N ARG A 290 -10.23 8.64 2.83
CA ARG A 290 -11.37 9.54 3.03
C ARG A 290 -11.58 9.86 4.51
N SER A 291 -11.51 8.85 5.38
CA SER A 291 -11.72 9.04 6.82
C SER A 291 -10.65 9.94 7.45
N PHE A 292 -9.38 9.80 7.03
CA PHE A 292 -8.29 10.66 7.48
C PHE A 292 -8.41 12.10 7.01
N LEU A 293 -8.90 12.32 5.79
CA LEU A 293 -9.05 13.65 5.20
C LEU A 293 -10.29 14.38 5.73
N MET A 294 -11.42 13.68 5.82
CA MET A 294 -12.71 14.29 6.18
C MET A 294 -12.96 14.32 7.69
N TYR A 295 -12.38 13.39 8.45
CA TYR A 295 -12.62 13.26 9.89
C TYR A 295 -11.32 13.12 10.70
N PRO A 296 -10.33 14.02 10.53
CA PRO A 296 -9.04 13.92 11.21
C PRO A 296 -9.17 13.95 12.74
N ASP A 297 -10.17 14.66 13.29
CA ASP A 297 -10.43 14.70 14.73
C ASP A 297 -10.84 13.34 15.32
N ALA A 298 -11.59 12.55 14.56
CA ALA A 298 -12.00 11.22 14.97
C ALA A 298 -10.84 10.22 14.84
N VAL A 299 -10.05 10.33 13.76
CA VAL A 299 -8.92 9.44 13.51
C VAL A 299 -7.79 9.72 14.50
N LEU A 300 -7.30 10.95 14.56
CA LEU A 300 -6.16 11.37 15.40
C LEU A 300 -6.61 11.92 16.77
N ALA A 301 -7.65 11.32 17.36
CA ALA A 301 -8.31 11.82 18.57
C ALA A 301 -7.38 11.97 19.78
N GLN A 302 -6.36 11.12 19.91
CA GLN A 302 -5.51 11.05 21.11
C GLN A 302 -4.45 12.15 21.21
N SER A 303 -4.09 12.82 20.11
CA SER A 303 -2.99 13.80 20.11
C SER A 303 -3.33 15.05 19.32
N TYR A 304 -3.62 16.13 20.04
CA TYR A 304 -3.85 17.45 19.45
C TYR A 304 -2.68 17.91 18.57
N THR A 305 -1.43 17.70 19.01
CA THR A 305 -0.25 18.09 18.22
C THR A 305 -0.14 17.29 16.91
N ASN A 306 -0.53 16.01 16.90
CA ASN A 306 -0.55 15.24 15.66
C ASN A 306 -1.66 15.73 14.71
N ARG A 307 -2.81 16.17 15.24
CA ARG A 307 -3.89 16.77 14.43
C ARG A 307 -3.45 18.06 13.76
N LEU A 308 -2.80 18.94 14.51
CA LEU A 308 -2.24 20.18 13.95
C LEU A 308 -1.22 19.89 12.84
N ALA A 309 -0.30 18.95 13.08
CA ALA A 309 0.71 18.57 12.08
C ALA A 309 0.08 17.93 10.85
N TRP A 310 -0.93 17.08 11.04
CA TRP A 310 -1.71 16.48 9.95
C TRP A 310 -2.41 17.55 9.12
N GLN A 311 -3.12 18.48 9.75
CA GLN A 311 -3.84 19.56 9.06
C GLN A 311 -2.90 20.42 8.22
N LEU A 312 -1.79 20.88 8.80
CA LEU A 312 -0.78 21.67 8.09
C LEU A 312 -0.23 20.91 6.87
N LEU A 313 0.03 19.60 7.01
CA LEU A 313 0.47 18.76 5.90
C LEU A 313 -0.60 18.60 4.82
N VAL A 314 -1.84 18.30 5.20
CA VAL A 314 -2.97 18.13 4.27
C VAL A 314 -3.21 19.42 3.47
N ASP A 315 -3.20 20.57 4.13
CA ASP A 315 -3.40 21.88 3.52
C ASP A 315 -2.25 22.25 2.58
N SER A 316 -1.00 22.09 3.04
CA SER A 316 0.18 22.41 2.22
C SER A 316 0.31 21.53 0.97
N HIS A 317 -0.28 20.34 0.96
CA HIS A 317 -0.35 19.45 -0.20
C HIS A 317 -1.65 19.57 -1.00
N ARG A 318 -2.63 20.37 -0.52
CA ARG A 318 -3.97 20.50 -1.11
C ARG A 318 -4.65 19.15 -1.30
N LEU A 319 -4.49 18.26 -0.32
CA LEU A 319 -5.02 16.89 -0.43
C LEU A 319 -6.55 16.84 -0.44
N VAL A 320 -7.22 17.72 0.30
CA VAL A 320 -8.68 17.82 0.29
C VAL A 320 -9.16 18.26 -1.10
N ASP A 321 -8.58 19.32 -1.68
CA ASP A 321 -8.91 19.76 -3.04
C ASP A 321 -8.74 18.64 -4.07
N GLN A 322 -7.64 17.88 -3.98
CA GLN A 322 -7.39 16.73 -4.86
C GLN A 322 -8.45 15.64 -4.67
N PHE A 323 -8.82 15.36 -3.42
CA PHE A 323 -9.84 14.38 -3.08
C PHE A 323 -11.22 14.79 -3.59
N ASP A 324 -11.62 16.04 -3.40
CA ASP A 324 -12.90 16.59 -3.86
C ASP A 324 -13.00 16.56 -5.40
N MET A 325 -11.91 16.89 -6.09
CA MET A 325 -11.84 16.78 -7.55
C MET A 325 -12.03 15.34 -8.02
N ILE A 326 -11.42 14.37 -7.33
CA ILE A 326 -11.62 12.93 -7.63
C ILE A 326 -13.07 12.53 -7.40
N GLN A 327 -13.69 12.98 -6.31
CA GLN A 327 -15.10 12.68 -6.04
C GLN A 327 -16.04 13.24 -7.10
N ALA A 328 -15.82 14.50 -7.51
CA ALA A 328 -16.62 15.15 -8.54
C ALA A 328 -16.48 14.45 -9.90
N ASN A 329 -15.25 14.09 -10.29
CA ASN A 329 -14.98 13.47 -11.59
C ASN A 329 -15.35 11.98 -11.66
N ASN A 330 -15.52 11.30 -10.51
CA ASN A 330 -15.74 9.87 -10.43
C ASN A 330 -16.97 9.50 -9.58
N SER A 331 -18.03 10.32 -9.61
CA SER A 331 -19.21 10.21 -8.74
C SER A 331 -19.82 8.80 -8.71
N ARG A 332 -19.96 8.14 -9.86
CA ARG A 332 -20.48 6.76 -9.96
C ARG A 332 -19.62 5.75 -9.20
N ILE A 333 -18.30 5.89 -9.25
CA ILE A 333 -17.37 5.01 -8.52
C ILE A 333 -17.50 5.27 -7.03
N VAL A 334 -17.55 6.54 -6.62
CA VAL A 334 -17.72 6.91 -5.20
C VAL A 334 -19.03 6.34 -4.65
N GLU A 335 -20.13 6.42 -5.40
CA GLU A 335 -21.41 5.83 -5.02
C GLU A 335 -21.30 4.31 -4.81
N GLN A 336 -20.58 3.60 -5.69
CA GLN A 336 -20.31 2.17 -5.50
C GLN A 336 -19.49 1.89 -4.23
N ILE A 337 -18.50 2.74 -3.91
CA ILE A 337 -17.71 2.62 -2.68
C ILE A 337 -18.59 2.83 -1.45
N ASP A 338 -19.54 3.76 -1.51
CA ASP A 338 -20.48 4.01 -0.43
C ASP A 338 -21.41 2.83 -0.19
N GLN A 339 -21.87 2.16 -1.26
CA GLN A 339 -22.63 0.92 -1.17
C GLN A 339 -21.82 -0.24 -0.52
N LYS A 340 -20.48 -0.20 -0.59
CA LYS A 340 -19.58 -1.19 0.02
C LYS A 340 -19.23 -0.88 1.49
N GLN A 341 -19.68 0.21 2.09
CA GLN A 341 -19.37 0.51 3.50
C GLN A 341 -19.79 -0.60 4.49
N PRO A 342 -20.99 -1.22 4.37
CA PRO A 342 -21.38 -2.32 5.25
C PRO A 342 -20.45 -3.53 5.12
N LEU A 343 -19.90 -3.77 3.93
CA LEU A 343 -18.91 -4.80 3.67
C LEU A 343 -17.59 -4.53 4.39
N PHE A 344 -17.08 -3.31 4.27
CA PHE A 344 -15.83 -2.93 4.93
C PHE A 344 -15.91 -3.03 6.45
N ALA A 345 -17.09 -2.86 7.03
CA ALA A 345 -17.33 -3.04 8.46
C ALA A 345 -17.26 -4.50 8.94
N GLN A 346 -17.41 -5.48 8.04
CA GLN A 346 -17.34 -6.92 8.35
C GLN A 346 -15.94 -7.51 8.18
N VAL A 347 -15.03 -6.76 7.57
CA VAL A 347 -13.64 -7.17 7.39
C VAL A 347 -13.00 -7.41 8.76
N SER A 348 -12.24 -8.50 8.88
CA SER A 348 -11.56 -8.88 10.11
C SER A 348 -10.78 -7.71 10.71
N ASP A 349 -10.87 -7.54 12.03
CA ASP A 349 -10.09 -6.56 12.79
C ASP A 349 -8.57 -6.76 12.67
N ARG A 350 -8.13 -7.84 12.02
CA ARG A 350 -6.73 -8.18 11.75
C ARG A 350 -6.50 -8.56 10.29
N TRP A 351 -7.29 -8.03 9.36
CA TRP A 351 -7.20 -8.34 7.91
C TRP A 351 -5.77 -8.29 7.37
N TRP A 352 -4.95 -7.34 7.84
CA TRP A 352 -3.56 -7.21 7.38
C TRP A 352 -2.66 -8.38 7.78
N LYS A 353 -3.09 -9.25 8.70
CA LYS A 353 -2.36 -10.48 9.05
C LYS A 353 -2.68 -11.63 8.11
N SER A 354 -3.71 -11.51 7.29
CA SER A 354 -4.05 -12.53 6.31
C SER A 354 -2.99 -12.55 5.20
N PRO A 355 -2.47 -13.73 4.84
CA PRO A 355 -1.54 -13.86 3.72
C PRO A 355 -2.20 -13.46 2.38
N ASP A 356 -3.54 -13.53 2.32
CA ASP A 356 -4.32 -13.28 1.11
C ASP A 356 -5.26 -12.08 1.29
N PHE A 357 -4.86 -11.09 2.10
CA PHE A 357 -5.74 -9.99 2.50
C PHE A 357 -6.38 -9.27 1.31
N GLY A 358 -5.68 -9.11 0.18
CA GLY A 358 -6.24 -8.47 -1.01
C GLY A 358 -7.50 -9.19 -1.53
N SER A 359 -7.49 -10.53 -1.50
CA SER A 359 -8.64 -11.35 -1.90
C SER A 359 -9.71 -11.49 -0.82
N GLU A 360 -9.40 -11.28 0.46
CA GLU A 360 -10.42 -11.31 1.53
C GLU A 360 -11.52 -10.26 1.30
N PHE A 361 -11.17 -9.09 0.78
CA PHE A 361 -12.16 -8.04 0.47
C PHE A 361 -13.09 -8.44 -0.67
N ASP A 362 -12.57 -9.19 -1.65
CA ASP A 362 -13.38 -9.72 -2.74
C ASP A 362 -14.23 -10.89 -2.27
N ILE A 363 -13.68 -11.79 -1.45
CA ILE A 363 -14.39 -12.90 -0.81
C ILE A 363 -15.55 -12.38 0.03
N ALA A 364 -15.30 -11.38 0.87
CA ALA A 364 -16.34 -10.77 1.69
C ALA A 364 -17.41 -10.10 0.81
N ALA A 365 -17.01 -9.43 -0.28
CA ALA A 365 -17.94 -8.84 -1.23
C ALA A 365 -18.82 -9.90 -1.89
N LEU A 366 -18.23 -11.03 -2.27
CA LEU A 366 -18.91 -12.16 -2.87
C LEU A 366 -19.88 -12.81 -1.87
N ALA A 367 -19.46 -12.99 -0.61
CA ALA A 367 -20.30 -13.51 0.48
C ALA A 367 -21.50 -12.60 0.80
N MET A 368 -21.32 -11.28 0.68
CA MET A 368 -22.41 -10.30 0.84
C MET A 368 -23.25 -10.11 -0.42
N SER A 369 -22.80 -10.59 -1.57
CA SER A 369 -23.59 -10.47 -2.78
C SER A 369 -24.83 -11.35 -2.65
N LYS A 370 -25.97 -10.85 -3.15
CA LYS A 370 -27.18 -11.67 -3.24
C LYS A 370 -26.97 -12.90 -4.12
N THR A 371 -25.93 -12.94 -4.95
CA THR A 371 -25.53 -14.09 -5.78
C THR A 371 -25.43 -15.32 -4.90
N LEU A 372 -26.09 -16.42 -5.29
CA LEU A 372 -26.28 -17.62 -4.46
C LEU A 372 -27.17 -17.41 -3.22
N GLY A 373 -28.07 -16.42 -3.24
CA GLY A 373 -28.94 -16.04 -2.12
C GLY A 373 -29.76 -17.19 -1.54
N ARG A 374 -30.17 -18.14 -2.39
CA ARG A 374 -30.85 -19.38 -1.99
C ARG A 374 -29.96 -20.36 -1.23
N LEU A 375 -28.64 -20.30 -1.43
CA LEU A 375 -27.70 -21.17 -0.73
C LEU A 375 -27.49 -20.67 0.70
N THR A 376 -27.64 -21.54 1.70
CA THR A 376 -27.51 -21.17 3.12
C THR A 376 -26.14 -21.48 3.73
N ASP A 377 -25.42 -22.46 3.19
CA ASP A 377 -24.08 -22.84 3.67
C ASP A 377 -23.02 -21.81 3.24
N SER A 378 -22.49 -21.05 4.20
CA SER A 378 -21.50 -20.00 3.95
C SER A 378 -20.16 -20.53 3.44
N ALA A 379 -19.71 -21.71 3.89
CA ALA A 379 -18.43 -22.28 3.47
C ALA A 379 -18.51 -22.80 2.04
N LEU A 380 -19.61 -23.46 1.68
CA LEU A 380 -19.85 -23.93 0.32
C LEU A 380 -20.06 -22.76 -0.65
N ARG A 381 -20.82 -21.73 -0.25
CA ARG A 381 -20.95 -20.48 -1.03
C ARG A 381 -19.59 -19.88 -1.35
N LEU A 382 -18.72 -19.78 -0.34
CA LEU A 382 -17.37 -19.25 -0.53
C LEU A 382 -16.60 -20.07 -1.55
N SER A 383 -16.57 -21.40 -1.41
CA SER A 383 -15.90 -22.29 -2.36
C SER A 383 -16.43 -22.11 -3.80
N ILE A 384 -17.75 -22.00 -3.98
CA ILE A 384 -18.36 -21.76 -5.30
C ILE A 384 -17.89 -20.43 -5.88
N LEU A 385 -17.87 -19.38 -5.07
CA LEU A 385 -17.48 -18.03 -5.50
C LEU A 385 -15.99 -17.95 -5.84
N GLU A 386 -15.14 -18.68 -5.12
CA GLU A 386 -13.71 -18.83 -5.43
C GLU A 386 -13.50 -19.55 -6.77
N ASP A 387 -14.21 -20.65 -7.02
CA ASP A 387 -14.14 -21.38 -8.29
C ASP A 387 -14.64 -20.53 -9.47
N LEU A 388 -15.72 -19.76 -9.28
CA LEU A 388 -16.21 -18.81 -10.30
C LEU A 388 -15.16 -17.74 -10.62
N ARG A 389 -14.53 -17.16 -9.60
CA ARG A 389 -13.48 -16.15 -9.77
C ARG A 389 -12.23 -16.73 -10.46
N GLU A 390 -11.80 -17.92 -10.05
CA GLU A 390 -10.66 -18.60 -10.66
C GLU A 390 -10.95 -18.95 -12.12
N SER A 391 -12.20 -19.29 -12.46
CA SER A 391 -12.64 -19.47 -13.83
C SER A 391 -12.46 -18.21 -14.68
N GLU A 392 -12.95 -17.06 -14.20
CA GLU A 392 -12.81 -15.76 -14.88
C GLU A 392 -11.33 -15.36 -15.03
N THR A 393 -10.55 -15.56 -13.98
CA THR A 393 -9.10 -15.26 -13.96
C THR A 393 -8.35 -16.13 -14.97
N SER A 394 -8.65 -17.43 -15.00
CA SER A 394 -8.10 -18.37 -15.97
C SER A 394 -8.49 -18.04 -17.40
N LEU A 395 -9.73 -17.59 -17.62
CA LEU A 395 -10.20 -17.15 -18.95
C LEU A 395 -9.40 -15.93 -19.43
N ALA A 396 -9.28 -14.90 -18.60
CA ALA A 396 -8.50 -13.70 -18.90
C ALA A 396 -7.02 -14.04 -19.16
N GLY A 397 -6.47 -15.02 -18.45
CA GLY A 397 -5.11 -15.54 -18.64
C GLY A 397 -4.93 -16.48 -19.85
N LYS A 398 -5.98 -16.69 -20.68
CA LYS A 398 -5.99 -17.64 -21.80
C LYS A 398 -5.74 -19.11 -21.42
N ASN A 399 -5.95 -19.44 -20.14
CA ASN A 399 -5.89 -20.80 -19.62
C ASN A 399 -7.26 -21.49 -19.77
N HIS A 400 -7.72 -21.66 -21.01
CA HIS A 400 -9.09 -22.08 -21.33
C HIS A 400 -9.50 -23.42 -20.66
N LYS A 401 -8.56 -24.36 -20.52
CA LYS A 401 -8.80 -25.62 -19.81
C LYS A 401 -9.13 -25.38 -18.34
N ALA A 402 -8.32 -24.59 -17.65
CA ALA A 402 -8.52 -24.27 -16.25
C ALA A 402 -9.84 -23.51 -16.05
N ALA A 403 -10.14 -22.54 -16.92
CA ALA A 403 -11.40 -21.81 -16.88
C ALA A 403 -12.62 -22.75 -16.92
N VAL A 404 -12.62 -23.73 -17.85
CA VAL A 404 -13.69 -24.73 -17.98
C VAL A 404 -13.77 -25.68 -16.77
N VAL A 405 -12.62 -26.10 -16.21
CA VAL A 405 -12.58 -26.93 -14.99
C VAL A 405 -13.28 -26.20 -13.84
N MET A 406 -12.86 -24.96 -13.56
CA MET A 406 -13.32 -24.22 -12.38
C MET A 406 -14.78 -23.83 -12.50
N ALA A 407 -15.24 -23.39 -13.69
CA ALA A 407 -16.66 -23.14 -13.92
C ALA A 407 -17.51 -24.41 -13.76
N GLY A 408 -16.99 -25.57 -14.21
CA GLY A 408 -17.69 -26.84 -14.04
C GLY A 408 -17.78 -27.28 -12.58
N ALA A 409 -16.71 -27.10 -11.79
CA ALA A 409 -16.70 -27.37 -10.36
C ALA A 409 -17.70 -26.48 -9.61
N ALA A 410 -17.71 -25.17 -9.91
CA ALA A 410 -18.66 -24.23 -9.34
C ALA A 410 -20.12 -24.62 -9.63
N VAL A 411 -20.43 -25.01 -10.88
CA VAL A 411 -21.78 -25.47 -11.27
C VAL A 411 -22.17 -26.74 -10.52
N GLU A 412 -21.31 -27.75 -10.46
CA GLU A 412 -21.60 -28.97 -9.69
C GLU A 412 -21.87 -28.65 -8.22
N ALA A 413 -21.04 -27.81 -7.61
CA ALA A 413 -21.22 -27.38 -6.22
C ALA A 413 -22.52 -26.59 -6.01
N MET A 414 -22.90 -25.70 -6.93
CA MET A 414 -24.19 -24.98 -6.87
C MET A 414 -25.39 -25.94 -6.93
N LEU A 415 -25.40 -26.86 -7.90
CA LEU A 415 -26.51 -27.80 -8.09
C LEU A 415 -26.60 -28.78 -6.91
N LEU A 416 -25.47 -29.27 -6.43
CA LEU A 416 -25.39 -30.11 -5.24
C LEU A 416 -25.94 -29.37 -4.01
N ALA A 417 -25.51 -28.12 -3.79
CA ALA A 417 -25.96 -27.31 -2.67
C ALA A 417 -27.49 -27.11 -2.67
N LEU A 418 -28.07 -26.82 -3.84
CA LEU A 418 -29.52 -26.67 -3.99
C LEU A 418 -30.24 -27.97 -3.65
N LEU A 419 -29.78 -29.10 -4.18
CA LEU A 419 -30.40 -30.40 -3.93
C LEU A 419 -30.29 -30.81 -2.45
N GLU A 420 -29.14 -30.58 -1.81
CA GLU A 420 -28.95 -30.88 -0.38
C GLU A 420 -29.87 -30.02 0.51
N GLN A 421 -30.22 -28.81 0.09
CA GLN A 421 -31.07 -27.89 0.87
C GLN A 421 -32.57 -28.09 0.62
N GLU A 422 -32.97 -28.34 -0.62
CA GLU A 422 -34.37 -28.24 -1.06
C GLU A 422 -35.02 -29.62 -1.27
N THR A 423 -34.26 -30.72 -1.16
CA THR A 423 -34.78 -32.07 -1.39
C THR A 423 -34.55 -33.00 -0.20
N SER A 424 -35.35 -34.06 -0.12
CA SER A 424 -35.18 -35.12 0.88
C SER A 424 -34.24 -36.25 0.41
N LEU A 425 -33.46 -36.04 -0.65
CA LEU A 425 -32.54 -37.06 -1.16
C LEU A 425 -31.40 -37.30 -0.15
N PRO A 426 -30.96 -38.56 0.06
CA PRO A 426 -29.85 -38.83 0.96
C PRO A 426 -28.57 -38.10 0.52
N VAL A 427 -27.94 -37.34 1.41
CA VAL A 427 -26.70 -36.58 1.16
C VAL A 427 -25.61 -37.45 0.53
N ASN A 428 -25.41 -38.67 1.02
CA ASN A 428 -24.42 -39.60 0.45
C ASN A 428 -24.73 -39.99 -1.00
N ARG A 429 -26.01 -40.02 -1.40
CA ARG A 429 -26.39 -40.27 -2.79
C ARG A 429 -26.06 -39.06 -3.65
N LEU A 430 -26.44 -37.86 -3.20
CA LEU A 430 -26.19 -36.61 -3.90
C LEU A 430 -24.70 -36.38 -4.15
N ARG A 431 -23.85 -36.61 -3.14
CA ARG A 431 -22.38 -36.43 -3.25
C ARG A 431 -21.67 -37.41 -4.18
N ASN A 432 -22.35 -38.49 -4.59
CA ASN A 432 -21.84 -39.44 -5.57
C ASN A 432 -22.38 -39.19 -6.98
N MET A 433 -23.24 -38.18 -7.17
CA MET A 433 -23.77 -37.81 -8.48
C MET A 433 -22.76 -36.99 -9.27
N GLY A 434 -22.63 -37.29 -10.56
CA GLY A 434 -21.93 -36.41 -11.51
C GLY A 434 -22.81 -35.27 -12.01
N LEU A 435 -22.22 -34.26 -12.66
CA LEU A 435 -22.94 -33.11 -13.22
C LEU A 435 -24.25 -33.45 -13.95
N HIS A 436 -24.24 -34.45 -14.83
CA HIS A 436 -25.46 -34.84 -15.58
C HIS A 436 -26.59 -35.25 -14.64
N GLU A 437 -26.27 -36.08 -13.64
CA GLU A 437 -27.25 -36.59 -12.67
C GLU A 437 -27.76 -35.46 -11.76
N LEU A 438 -26.88 -34.51 -11.41
CA LEU A 438 -27.25 -33.30 -10.66
C LEU A 438 -28.20 -32.40 -11.47
N VAL A 439 -27.92 -32.19 -12.76
CA VAL A 439 -28.80 -31.41 -13.65
C VAL A 439 -30.17 -32.07 -13.80
N GLU A 440 -30.21 -33.37 -14.05
CA GLU A 440 -31.48 -34.13 -14.13
C GLU A 440 -32.27 -34.07 -12.81
N ALA A 441 -31.59 -34.19 -11.67
CA ALA A 441 -32.24 -34.09 -10.37
C ALA A 441 -32.79 -32.68 -10.13
N VAL A 442 -32.02 -31.62 -10.40
CA VAL A 442 -32.48 -30.23 -10.27
C VAL A 442 -33.65 -29.93 -11.20
N ARG A 443 -33.60 -30.43 -12.44
CA ARG A 443 -34.70 -30.30 -13.41
C ARG A 443 -35.97 -30.98 -12.90
N LYS A 444 -35.86 -32.23 -12.46
CA LYS A 444 -36.99 -33.01 -11.96
C LYS A 444 -37.69 -32.35 -10.77
N GLU A 445 -36.90 -31.76 -9.86
CA GLU A 445 -37.41 -31.09 -8.67
C GLU A 445 -37.85 -29.63 -8.95
N GLY A 446 -37.65 -29.12 -10.17
CA GLY A 446 -38.05 -27.77 -10.57
C GLY A 446 -37.31 -26.66 -9.83
N LEU A 447 -36.08 -26.93 -9.36
CA LEU A 447 -35.34 -26.00 -8.52
C LEU A 447 -34.71 -24.84 -9.30
N VAL A 448 -34.52 -25.00 -10.62
CA VAL A 448 -34.05 -23.97 -11.55
C VAL A 448 -35.08 -23.86 -12.68
N SER A 449 -35.66 -22.67 -12.86
CA SER A 449 -36.76 -22.45 -13.80
C SER A 449 -36.32 -22.22 -15.25
N ASP A 450 -35.04 -21.94 -15.48
CA ASP A 450 -34.49 -21.67 -16.80
C ASP A 450 -34.00 -22.99 -17.46
N GLU A 451 -34.89 -23.63 -18.21
CA GLU A 451 -34.56 -24.87 -18.93
C GLU A 451 -33.46 -24.69 -19.97
N ALA A 452 -33.38 -23.51 -20.62
CA ALA A 452 -32.33 -23.24 -21.61
C ALA A 452 -30.95 -23.18 -20.94
N MET A 453 -30.89 -22.67 -19.71
CA MET A 453 -29.69 -22.73 -18.89
C MET A 453 -29.33 -24.17 -18.51
N LEU A 454 -30.29 -24.98 -18.03
CA LEU A 454 -30.02 -26.39 -17.69
C LEU A 454 -29.53 -27.19 -18.91
N ASP A 455 -30.10 -26.94 -20.09
CA ASP A 455 -29.67 -27.55 -21.35
C ASP A 455 -28.26 -27.10 -21.76
N LEU A 456 -27.91 -25.83 -21.55
CA LEU A 456 -26.55 -25.34 -21.75
C LEU A 456 -25.57 -26.06 -20.80
N LEU A 457 -25.93 -26.24 -19.53
CA LEU A 457 -25.08 -26.95 -18.57
C LEU A 457 -24.89 -28.42 -18.95
N ASP A 458 -25.97 -29.12 -19.31
CA ASP A 458 -25.89 -30.56 -19.61
C ASP A 458 -25.27 -30.87 -20.98
N ASN A 459 -25.52 -30.04 -21.98
CA ASN A 459 -25.03 -30.32 -23.33
C ASN A 459 -23.69 -29.64 -23.60
N THR A 460 -23.53 -28.39 -23.17
CA THR A 460 -22.34 -27.59 -23.51
C THR A 460 -21.25 -27.76 -22.44
N LEU A 461 -21.55 -27.44 -21.18
CA LEU A 461 -20.54 -27.48 -20.11
C LEU A 461 -20.01 -28.89 -19.87
N ARG A 462 -20.90 -29.89 -19.79
CA ARG A 462 -20.49 -31.32 -19.67
C ARG A 462 -19.63 -31.77 -20.84
N GLN A 463 -19.99 -31.40 -22.07
CA GLN A 463 -19.23 -31.79 -23.26
C GLN A 463 -17.83 -31.17 -23.21
N TRP A 464 -17.72 -29.88 -22.90
CA TRP A 464 -16.44 -29.16 -22.82
C TRP A 464 -15.56 -29.61 -21.67
N ARG A 465 -16.13 -29.88 -20.49
CA ARG A 465 -15.37 -30.45 -19.35
C ARG A 465 -14.73 -31.79 -19.71
N ASN A 466 -15.43 -32.62 -20.48
CA ASN A 466 -14.87 -33.91 -20.89
C ASN A 466 -13.63 -33.79 -21.81
N PHE A 467 -13.40 -32.64 -22.47
CA PHE A 467 -12.18 -32.40 -23.26
C PHE A 467 -10.94 -32.05 -22.42
N ILE A 468 -11.08 -31.93 -21.10
CA ILE A 468 -9.94 -31.88 -20.18
C ILE A 468 -9.17 -33.20 -20.20
N HIS A 469 -9.85 -34.32 -20.47
CA HIS A 469 -9.22 -35.63 -20.60
C HIS A 469 -8.43 -35.75 -21.93
N PRO A 470 -7.11 -36.00 -21.88
CA PRO A 470 -6.26 -36.03 -23.08
C PRO A 470 -6.76 -37.00 -24.16
N GLY A 471 -7.26 -38.17 -23.76
CA GLY A 471 -7.76 -39.19 -24.68
C GLY A 471 -8.98 -38.75 -25.50
N LYS A 472 -9.85 -37.87 -24.96
CA LYS A 472 -11.01 -37.36 -25.71
C LYS A 472 -10.59 -36.29 -26.73
N ALA A 473 -9.71 -35.38 -26.31
CA ALA A 473 -9.14 -34.36 -27.20
C ALA A 473 -8.39 -35.01 -28.38
N LEU A 474 -7.54 -36.01 -28.11
CA LEU A 474 -6.78 -36.71 -29.15
C LEU A 474 -7.67 -37.47 -30.15
N ARG A 475 -8.75 -38.12 -29.69
CA ARG A 475 -9.66 -38.87 -30.58
C ARG A 475 -10.51 -38.01 -31.51
N THR A 476 -10.82 -36.79 -31.09
CA THR A 476 -11.75 -35.89 -31.78
C THR A 476 -11.05 -34.78 -32.56
N GLY A 477 -9.77 -34.50 -32.22
CA GLY A 477 -9.02 -33.37 -32.77
C GLY A 477 -9.48 -32.00 -32.25
N VAL A 478 -10.42 -31.95 -31.29
CA VAL A 478 -10.97 -30.70 -30.77
C VAL A 478 -10.14 -30.21 -29.58
N SER A 479 -9.72 -28.94 -29.63
CA SER A 479 -9.11 -28.22 -28.51
C SER A 479 -10.09 -27.23 -27.89
N LEU A 480 -9.96 -26.98 -26.58
CA LEU A 480 -10.72 -25.92 -25.92
C LEU A 480 -10.19 -24.55 -26.38
N THR A 481 -11.11 -23.71 -26.84
CA THR A 481 -10.86 -22.35 -27.33
C THR A 481 -11.36 -21.33 -26.32
N GLU A 482 -11.06 -20.06 -26.57
CA GLU A 482 -11.60 -18.94 -25.80
C GLU A 482 -13.13 -18.92 -25.81
N ASP A 483 -13.77 -19.16 -26.97
CA ASP A 483 -15.23 -19.20 -27.10
C ASP A 483 -15.84 -20.29 -26.19
N HIS A 484 -15.26 -21.49 -26.20
CA HIS A 484 -15.73 -22.59 -25.35
C HIS A 484 -15.64 -22.20 -23.86
N ALA A 485 -14.51 -21.64 -23.43
CA ALA A 485 -14.32 -21.24 -22.04
C ALA A 485 -15.24 -20.07 -21.64
N THR A 486 -15.46 -19.11 -22.55
CA THR A 486 -16.35 -17.96 -22.33
C THR A 486 -17.79 -18.40 -22.14
N ILE A 487 -18.29 -19.29 -22.99
CA ILE A 487 -19.66 -19.83 -22.89
C ILE A 487 -19.87 -20.52 -21.54
N VAL A 488 -18.91 -21.36 -21.14
CA VAL A 488 -18.97 -22.13 -19.88
C VAL A 488 -18.92 -21.20 -18.66
N ALA A 489 -17.99 -20.26 -18.62
CA ALA A 489 -17.86 -19.29 -17.52
C ALA A 489 -19.12 -18.42 -17.40
N THR A 490 -19.64 -17.93 -18.54
CA THR A 490 -20.87 -17.13 -18.59
C THR A 490 -22.08 -17.92 -18.09
N GLY A 491 -22.20 -19.19 -18.49
CA GLY A 491 -23.26 -20.09 -18.02
C GLY A 491 -23.22 -20.33 -16.51
N ALA A 492 -22.02 -20.53 -15.95
CA ALA A 492 -21.84 -20.71 -14.50
C ALA A 492 -22.24 -19.44 -13.72
N ILE A 493 -21.86 -18.26 -14.21
CA ILE A 493 -22.26 -16.97 -13.61
C ILE A 493 -23.76 -16.74 -13.73
N ALA A 494 -24.37 -17.11 -14.87
CA ALA A 494 -25.80 -17.00 -15.08
C ALA A 494 -26.59 -17.88 -14.09
N LEU A 495 -26.13 -19.12 -13.87
CA LEU A 495 -26.69 -19.98 -12.83
C LEU A 495 -26.58 -19.32 -11.46
N ALA A 496 -25.39 -18.87 -11.07
CA ALA A 496 -25.17 -18.24 -9.76
C ALA A 496 -26.11 -17.04 -9.50
N LYS A 497 -26.40 -16.25 -10.54
CA LYS A 497 -27.35 -15.13 -10.49
C LYS A 497 -28.81 -15.59 -10.40
N SER A 498 -29.18 -16.67 -11.07
CA SER A 498 -30.55 -17.22 -10.97
C SER A 498 -30.91 -17.76 -9.58
N LEU A 499 -29.89 -18.00 -8.75
CA LEU A 499 -30.04 -18.45 -7.36
C LEU A 499 -30.13 -17.29 -6.35
N THR A 500 -30.30 -16.05 -6.84
CA THR A 500 -30.65 -14.88 -6.01
C THR A 500 -32.14 -14.83 -5.73
#